data_AF-A0AAI8QGB5-F1
#
_entry.id   AF-A0AAI8QGB5-F1
#
_cell.length_a   1.000
_cell.length_b   1.000
_cell.length_c   1.000
_cell.angle_alpha   90.00
_cell.angle_beta   90.00
_cell.angle_gamma   90.00
#
_symmetry.space_group_name_H-M   'P 1'
#
loop_
_entity.id
_entity.type
_entity.pdbx_description
1 polymer ?
#
loop_
_entity_poly.entity_id
_entity_poly.type
_entity_poly.pdbx_seq_one_letter_code
_entity_poly.pdbx_strand_id
1 'polypeptide(L)' 'MIILGISAFYHDSAIALLEDDRILFALQEERLSRIKADSAFPKLSIEAALNYINNNCHDYMGGGGVNTLKTLHKI' A
#
# COMPACT_ATOMS: atom_id res chain seq x y z
N MET A 1 15.70 -1.63 -2.86
CA MET A 1 15.13 -0.69 -3.85
C MET A 1 13.61 -0.80 -3.79
N ILE A 2 12.89 0.32 -3.66
CA ILE A 2 11.43 0.31 -3.52
C ILE A 2 10.75 0.49 -4.88
N ILE A 3 9.83 -0.40 -5.20
CA ILE A 3 9.04 -0.39 -6.44
C ILE A 3 7.57 -0.19 -6.08
N LEU A 4 6.93 0.81 -6.69
CA LEU A 4 5.50 1.04 -6.58
C LEU A 4 4.81 0.57 -7.86
N GLY A 5 4.11 -0.57 -7.77
CA GLY A 5 3.21 -1.07 -8.80
C GLY A 5 1.85 -0.40 -8.69
N ILE A 6 1.34 0.11 -9.81
CA ILE A 6 0.02 0.74 -9.90
C ILE A 6 -0.79 -0.01 -10.96
N SER A 7 -2.00 -0.43 -10.59
CA SER A 7 -3.03 -0.90 -11.51
C SER A 7 -4.16 0.13 -11.51
N ALA A 8 -4.48 0.71 -12.68
CA ALA A 8 -5.52 1.72 -12.83
C ALA A 8 -6.14 1.69 -14.23
N PHE A 9 -7.31 2.33 -14.40
CA PHE A 9 -8.01 2.52 -15.69
C PHE A 9 -8.61 1.26 -16.34
N TYR A 10 -8.82 0.19 -15.57
CA TYR A 10 -9.52 -1.03 -16.02
C TYR A 10 -10.74 -1.30 -15.14
N HIS A 11 -10.74 -2.41 -14.39
CA HIS A 11 -11.84 -2.85 -13.55
C HIS A 11 -11.73 -2.22 -12.16
N ASP A 12 -10.66 -2.58 -11.46
CA ASP A 12 -10.41 -2.12 -10.10
C ASP A 12 -9.02 -1.50 -10.05
N SER A 13 -8.95 -0.31 -9.45
CA SER A 13 -7.68 0.33 -9.20
C SER A 13 -7.04 -0.22 -7.92
N ALA A 14 -5.73 -0.44 -7.96
CA ALA A 14 -4.97 -1.04 -6.87
C ALA A 14 -3.50 -0.62 -6.92
N ILE A 15 -2.80 -0.83 -5.81
CA ILE A 15 -1.36 -0.60 -5.70
C ILE A 15 -0.67 -1.75 -4.97
N ALA A 16 0.61 -1.92 -5.29
CA ALA A 16 1.53 -2.82 -4.58
C ALA A 16 2.87 -2.12 -4.37
N LEU A 17 3.38 -2.16 -3.14
CA LEU A 17 4.71 -1.72 -2.77
C LEU A 17 5.58 -2.95 -2.59
N LEU A 18 6.70 -2.98 -3.32
CA LEU A 18 7.69 -4.04 -3.22
C LEU A 18 9.03 -3.46 -2.80
N GLU A 19 9.78 -4.21 -2.00
CA GLU A 19 11.18 -3.93 -1.68
C GLU A 19 11.96 -5.24 -1.67
N ASP A 20 13.07 -5.26 -2.39
CA ASP A 20 14.01 -6.40 -2.44
C ASP A 20 13.28 -7.75 -2.60
N ASP A 21 12.40 -7.78 -3.61
CA ASP A 21 11.54 -8.91 -4.01
C ASP A 21 10.48 -9.34 -2.98
N ARG A 22 10.21 -8.52 -1.96
CA ARG A 22 9.16 -8.74 -0.97
C ARG A 22 8.03 -7.74 -1.12
N ILE A 23 6.81 -8.22 -0.95
CA ILE A 23 5.63 -7.35 -0.91
C ILE A 23 5.57 -6.70 0.48
N LEU A 24 5.77 -5.39 0.53
CA LEU A 24 5.67 -4.60 1.76
C LEU A 24 4.23 -4.17 2.04
N PHE A 25 3.49 -3.80 0.98
CA PHE A 25 2.14 -3.27 1.10
C PHE A 25 1.35 -3.56 -0.17
N ALA A 26 0.07 -3.89 -0.06
CA ALA A 26 -0.81 -3.99 -1.21
C ALA A 26 -2.22 -3.57 -0.79
N LEU A 27 -2.87 -2.75 -1.61
CA LEU A 27 -4.21 -2.26 -1.31
C LEU A 27 -5.00 -1.97 -2.58
N GLN A 28 -6.29 -2.28 -2.53
CA GLN A 28 -7.24 -2.06 -3.61
C GLN A 28 -8.08 -0.81 -3.29
N GLU A 29 -8.26 0.08 -4.27
CA GLU A 29 -8.92 1.39 -4.10
C GLU A 29 -10.36 1.23 -3.64
N GLU A 30 -11.09 0.24 -4.16
CA GLU A 30 -12.47 -0.07 -3.74
C GLU A 30 -12.59 -0.22 -2.21
N ARG A 31 -11.56 -0.75 -1.52
CA ARG A 31 -11.60 -0.92 -0.06
C ARG A 31 -11.58 0.41 0.69
N LEU A 32 -11.01 1.46 0.10
CA LEU A 32 -10.94 2.81 0.66
C LEU A 32 -12.06 3.69 0.14
N SER A 33 -12.32 3.70 -1.17
CA SER A 33 -13.37 4.52 -1.77
C SER A 33 -14.77 4.01 -1.43
N ARG A 34 -14.90 2.71 -1.12
CA ARG A 34 -16.19 1.99 -0.96
C ARG A 34 -17.08 2.08 -2.19
N ILE A 35 -16.49 2.38 -3.35
CA ILE A 35 -17.14 2.37 -4.66
C ILE A 35 -16.76 1.06 -5.34
N LYS A 36 -17.76 0.28 -5.73
CA LYS A 36 -17.54 -1.01 -6.35
C LYS A 36 -17.02 -0.84 -7.77
N ALA A 37 -15.96 -1.57 -8.14
CA ALA A 37 -15.27 -1.43 -9.43
C ALA A 37 -14.81 0.00 -9.72
N ASP A 38 -14.15 0.60 -8.74
CA ASP A 38 -13.58 1.93 -8.88
C ASP A 38 -12.38 1.89 -9.83
N SER A 39 -12.65 2.19 -11.10
CA SER A 39 -11.65 2.27 -12.16
C SER A 39 -10.92 3.62 -12.17
N ALA A 40 -11.26 4.54 -11.26
CA ALA A 40 -10.61 5.84 -11.16
C ALA A 40 -9.15 5.70 -10.70
N PHE A 41 -8.34 6.74 -10.89
CA PHE A 41 -6.95 6.71 -10.44
C PHE A 41 -6.87 6.42 -8.91
N PRO A 42 -6.04 5.46 -8.45
CA PRO A 42 -6.03 4.97 -7.07
C PRO A 42 -5.40 5.97 -6.09
N LYS A 43 -6.06 7.11 -5.88
CA LYS A 43 -5.53 8.22 -5.08
C LYS A 43 -5.46 7.84 -3.61
N LEU A 44 -6.52 7.24 -3.06
CA LEU A 44 -6.58 6.90 -1.64
C LEU A 44 -5.56 5.82 -1.30
N SER A 45 -5.40 4.84 -2.19
CA SER A 45 -4.44 3.76 -1.95
C SER A 45 -3.00 4.27 -2.04
N ILE A 46 -2.68 5.16 -3.00
CA ILE A 46 -1.36 5.81 -3.06
C ILE A 46 -1.08 6.59 -1.77
N GLU A 47 -2.03 7.38 -1.29
CA GLU A 47 -1.88 8.10 -0.02
C GLU A 47 -1.64 7.14 1.16
N ALA A 48 -2.35 6.01 1.20
CA ALA A 48 -2.14 4.98 2.22
C ALA A 48 -0.73 4.35 2.15
N ALA A 49 -0.22 4.07 0.95
CA ALA A 49 1.13 3.54 0.79
C ALA A 49 2.21 4.55 1.16
N LEU A 50 2.06 5.82 0.79
CA LEU A 50 2.99 6.87 1.20
C LEU A 50 3.00 7.06 2.72
N ASN A 51 1.83 7.02 3.36
CA ASN A 51 1.73 7.05 4.82
C ASN A 51 2.39 5.82 5.46
N TYR A 52 2.23 4.64 4.85
CA TYR A 52 2.91 3.44 5.31
C TYR A 52 4.43 3.61 5.23
N ILE A 53 4.98 4.11 4.12
CA ILE A 53 6.42 4.36 3.99
C ILE A 53 6.88 5.40 4.99
N ASN A 54 6.17 6.52 5.15
CA ASN A 54 6.56 7.58 6.09
C ASN A 54 6.58 7.10 7.55
N ASN A 55 5.62 6.26 7.95
CA ASN A 55 5.58 5.72 9.31
C ASN A 55 6.63 4.63 9.56
N ASN A 56 6.97 3.84 8.54
CA ASN A 56 7.99 2.79 8.63
C ASN A 56 9.40 3.29 8.23
N CYS A 57 9.53 4.54 7.76
CA CYS A 57 10.80 5.17 7.36
C CYS A 57 11.84 5.15 8.49
N HIS A 58 11.39 5.02 9.74
CA HIS A 58 12.27 4.86 10.90
C HIS A 58 12.93 3.47 10.95
N ASP A 59 12.21 2.40 10.57
CA ASP A 59 12.74 1.04 10.55
C ASP A 59 13.73 0.83 9.38
N TYR A 60 13.56 1.53 8.25
CA TYR A 60 14.44 1.44 7.08
C TYR A 60 15.82 2.10 7.26
N MET A 61 16.04 2.87 8.33
CA MET A 61 17.33 3.51 8.65
C MET A 61 18.16 2.79 9.73
N GLY A 62 17.75 1.59 10.17
CA GLY A 62 18.50 0.84 11.18
C GLY A 62 18.28 1.39 12.58
N GLY A 63 17.09 1.17 13.12
CA GLY A 63 16.76 1.48 14.52
C GLY A 63 15.39 0.91 14.83
N GLY A 64 15.34 -0.01 15.78
CA GLY A 64 14.17 -0.85 15.98
C GLY A 64 12.90 -0.11 16.42
N GLY A 65 11.78 -0.63 15.95
CA GLY A 65 10.62 -0.92 16.79
C GLY A 65 9.53 0.13 16.75
N VAL A 66 8.52 -0.14 15.95
CA VAL A 66 7.14 0.15 16.34
C VAL A 66 6.24 -1.02 15.95
N ASN A 67 5.59 -1.57 16.97
CA ASN A 67 4.51 -2.54 16.86
C ASN A 67 3.38 -1.98 15.98
N THR A 68 3.47 -2.16 14.66
CA THR A 68 2.28 -2.12 13.79
C THR A 68 1.62 -3.49 13.83
N LEU A 69 1.29 -3.95 15.05
CA LEU A 69 0.36 -5.05 15.25
C LEU A 69 -0.97 -4.62 14.63
N LYS A 70 -1.36 -5.31 13.54
CA LYS A 70 -2.70 -5.33 12.88
C LYS A 70 -2.87 -4.58 11.55
N THR A 71 -1.92 -4.59 10.62
CA THR A 71 -2.32 -4.42 9.20
C THR A 71 -2.64 -5.78 8.60
N LEU A 72 -3.92 -6.17 8.79
CA LEU A 72 -4.64 -7.22 8.07
C LEU A 72 -3.93 -8.59 7.95
N HIS A 73 -3.88 -9.30 9.07
CA HIS A 73 -3.87 -10.76 9.03
C HIS A 73 -5.26 -11.24 8.55
N LYS A 74 -5.40 -11.48 7.25
CA LYS A 74 -6.18 -12.56 6.59
C LYS A 74 -6.59 -12.12 5.19
N ILE A 75 -5.86 -12.70 4.23
CA ILE A 75 -6.33 -13.11 2.91
C ILE A 75 -7.67 -13.85 3.07
#